data_AF-A0A0N0N5M0-F1
#
_entry.id   AF-A0A0N0N5M0-F1
#
_cell.length_a   1.000
_cell.length_b   1.000
_cell.length_c   1.000
_cell.angle_alpha   90.00
_cell.angle_beta   90.00
_cell.angle_gamma   90.00
#
_symmetry.space_group_name_H-M   'P 1'
#
loop_
_entity.id
_entity.type
_entity.pdbx_description
1 polymer ?
#
loop_
_entity_poly.entity_id
_entity_poly.type
_entity_poly.pdbx_seq_one_letter_code
_entity_poly.pdbx_strand_id
1 'polypeptide(L)'
;MGAAEDGIYIDHGQAMTFVEEMMEQTKNIAGIIGDLEGELSAIVGSWLGPDREIYDRVQRTWNAEVRSLSTILQRHATTLNQVSDQYKQTVMQNAQGFEEIRF
;
A
#
# COMPACT_ATOMS: atom_id res chain seq x y z
N MET A 1 44.41 9.11 -1.73
CA MET A 1 43.34 9.07 -0.71
C MET A 1 42.05 8.88 -1.49
N GLY A 2 41.63 7.63 -1.65
CA GLY A 2 40.52 7.25 -2.53
C GLY A 2 39.19 7.61 -1.89
N ALA A 3 38.29 8.19 -2.68
CA ALA A 3 36.93 8.49 -2.30
C ALA A 3 36.27 7.23 -1.74
N ALA A 4 35.98 7.23 -0.43
CA ALA A 4 34.92 6.39 0.09
C ALA A 4 33.64 7.01 -0.46
N GLU A 5 33.19 6.46 -1.58
CA GLU A 5 32.01 6.88 -2.28
C GLU A 5 30.82 6.96 -1.31
N ASP A 6 30.18 8.12 -1.41
CA ASP A 6 28.88 8.58 -0.95
C ASP A 6 27.77 7.49 -1.03
N GLY A 7 27.93 6.41 -0.27
CA GLY A 7 26.93 5.38 -0.10
C GLY A 7 25.85 5.93 0.82
N ILE A 8 24.64 6.12 0.30
CA ILE A 8 23.47 6.47 1.10
C ILE A 8 23.36 5.42 2.23
N TYR A 9 23.70 5.82 3.46
CA TYR A 9 23.58 4.98 4.64
C TYR A 9 22.10 4.90 5.01
N ILE A 10 21.39 3.95 4.39
CA ILE A 10 19.99 3.67 4.73
C ILE A 10 20.03 2.83 6.01
N ASP A 11 19.41 3.31 7.10
CA ASP A 11 19.13 2.46 8.25
C ASP A 11 18.19 1.34 7.80
N HIS A 12 18.83 0.21 7.65
CA HIS A 12 18.34 -1.02 7.09
C HIS A 12 17.19 -1.64 7.92
N GLY A 13 17.15 -1.39 9.23
CA GLY A 13 16.02 -1.78 10.08
C GLY A 13 14.84 -0.83 9.91
N GLN A 14 15.11 0.48 9.87
CA GLN A 14 14.10 1.51 9.74
C GLN A 14 13.31 1.41 8.42
N ALA A 15 13.97 1.04 7.33
CA ALA A 15 13.32 0.80 6.04
C ALA A 15 12.32 -0.36 6.09
N MET A 16 12.62 -1.44 6.82
CA MET A 16 11.71 -2.58 6.96
C MET A 16 10.47 -2.21 7.79
N THR A 17 10.66 -1.51 8.91
CA THR A 17 9.58 -0.99 9.74
C THR A 17 8.65 -0.08 8.93
N PHE A 18 9.20 0.83 8.14
CA PHE A 18 8.41 1.74 7.30
C PHE A 18 7.57 1.00 6.25
N VAL A 19 8.13 -0.04 5.63
CA VAL A 19 7.38 -0.88 4.66
C VAL A 19 6.22 -1.61 5.34
N GLU A 20 6.44 -2.19 6.52
CA GLU A 20 5.40 -2.85 7.30
C GLU A 20 4.27 -1.88 7.69
N GLU A 21 4.61 -0.69 8.18
CA GLU A 21 3.66 0.38 8.50
C GLU A 21 2.83 0.80 7.27
N MET A 22 3.48 0.97 6.11
CA MET A 22 2.77 1.32 4.88
C MET A 22 1.81 0.21 4.44
N MET A 23 2.18 -1.07 4.62
CA MET A 23 1.29 -2.19 4.32
C MET A 23 0.07 -2.21 5.25
N GLU A 24 0.26 -1.95 6.53
CA GLU A 24 -0.82 -1.86 7.51
C GLU A 24 -1.78 -0.71 7.18
N GLN A 25 -1.25 0.48 6.93
CA GLN A 25 -2.05 1.65 6.54
C GLN A 25 -2.84 1.38 5.26
N THR A 26 -2.23 0.71 4.28
CA THR A 26 -2.91 0.35 3.03
C THR A 26 -4.12 -0.57 3.27
N LYS A 27 -3.99 -1.56 4.17
CA LYS A 27 -5.10 -2.43 4.57
C LYS A 27 -6.19 -1.66 5.30
N ASN A 28 -5.82 -0.75 6.20
CA ASN A 28 -6.78 0.07 6.95
C ASN A 28 -7.57 0.98 6.02
N ILE A 29 -6.92 1.64 5.04
CA ILE A 29 -7.61 2.46 4.05
C ILE A 29 -8.56 1.60 3.21
N ALA A 30 -8.15 0.40 2.79
CA ALA A 30 -9.02 -0.51 2.06
C ALA A 30 -10.26 -0.91 2.87
N GLY A 31 -10.13 -1.12 4.19
CA GLY A 31 -11.25 -1.37 5.10
C GLY A 31 -12.22 -0.18 5.17
N ILE A 32 -11.69 1.03 5.42
CA ILE A 32 -12.49 2.27 5.47
C ILE A 32 -13.27 2.49 4.17
N ILE A 33 -12.65 2.21 3.02
CA ILE A 33 -13.31 2.30 1.72
C ILE A 33 -14.48 1.32 1.60
N GLY A 34 -14.31 0.08 2.07
CA GLY A 34 -15.38 -0.92 2.09
C GLY A 34 -16.54 -0.52 3.02
N ASP A 35 -16.23 0.04 4.18
CA ASP A 35 -17.23 0.54 5.13
C ASP A 35 -18.03 1.69 4.51
N LEU A 36 -17.35 2.64 3.85
CA LEU A 36 -18.01 3.74 3.13
C LEU A 36 -18.93 3.25 2.01
N GLU A 37 -18.53 2.21 1.26
CA GLU A 37 -19.39 1.57 0.25
C GLU A 37 -20.66 0.98 0.89
N GLY A 38 -20.52 0.32 2.04
CA GLY A 38 -21.63 -0.25 2.80
C GLY A 38 -22.60 0.80 3.34
N GLU A 39 -22.08 1.85 3.98
CA GLU A 39 -22.88 2.95 4.53
C GLU A 39 -23.64 3.71 3.43
N LEU A 40 -22.96 4.00 2.31
CA LEU A 40 -23.61 4.63 1.17
C LEU A 40 -24.73 3.74 0.61
N SER A 41 -24.48 2.45 0.44
CA SER A 41 -25.48 1.50 -0.05
C SER A 41 -26.76 1.49 0.80
N ALA A 42 -26.63 1.64 2.13
CA ALA A 42 -27.77 1.68 3.05
C ALA A 42 -28.59 2.97 2.92
N ILE A 43 -27.93 4.12 2.73
CA ILE A 43 -28.58 5.43 2.59
C ILE A 43 -29.38 5.48 1.28
N VAL A 44 -28.88 4.89 0.18
CA VAL A 44 -29.56 4.88 -1.14
C VAL A 44 -30.95 4.29 -1.07
N GLY A 45 -31.08 3.17 -0.35
CA GLY A 45 -32.33 2.44 -0.27
C GLY A 45 -33.47 3.27 0.33
N SER A 46 -33.14 4.36 1.02
CA SER A 46 -34.09 5.24 1.67
C SER A 46 -34.60 6.41 0.80
N TRP A 47 -34.00 6.68 -0.37
CA TRP A 47 -34.37 7.86 -1.18
C TRP A 47 -35.43 7.51 -2.26
N LEU A 48 -36.54 8.24 -2.25
CA LEU A 48 -37.67 8.10 -3.19
C LEU A 48 -37.86 9.39 -4.01
N GLY A 49 -38.17 9.27 -5.30
CA GLY A 49 -38.57 10.39 -6.17
C GLY A 49 -37.51 10.84 -7.19
N PRO A 50 -37.67 12.02 -7.82
CA PRO A 50 -36.81 12.53 -8.91
C PRO A 50 -35.33 12.71 -8.54
N ASP A 51 -34.99 12.77 -7.25
CA ASP A 51 -33.61 12.82 -6.77
C ASP A 51 -32.83 11.51 -7.00
N ARG A 52 -33.54 10.43 -7.34
CA ARG A 52 -32.98 9.10 -7.62
C ARG A 52 -32.07 9.07 -8.84
N GLU A 53 -32.36 9.83 -9.90
CA GLU A 53 -31.51 9.84 -11.11
C GLU A 53 -30.16 10.51 -10.87
N ILE A 54 -30.15 11.63 -10.13
CA ILE A 54 -28.93 12.32 -9.74
C ILE A 54 -28.12 11.40 -8.81
N TYR A 55 -28.81 10.75 -7.87
CA TYR A 55 -28.19 9.80 -6.96
C TYR A 55 -27.53 8.63 -7.72
N ASP A 56 -28.24 7.97 -8.63
CA ASP A 56 -27.72 6.83 -9.42
C ASP A 56 -26.48 7.22 -10.24
N ARG A 57 -26.39 8.49 -10.65
CA ARG A 57 -25.19 9.02 -11.34
C ARG A 57 -24.04 9.21 -10.38
N VAL A 58 -24.28 9.84 -9.22
CA VAL A 58 -23.25 10.08 -8.20
C VAL A 58 -22.74 8.77 -7.62
N GLN A 59 -23.62 7.80 -7.35
CA GLN A 59 -23.26 6.48 -6.83
C GLN A 59 -22.37 5.72 -7.80
N ARG A 60 -22.68 5.75 -9.11
CA ARG A 60 -21.85 5.10 -10.13
C ARG A 60 -20.43 5.68 -10.17
N THR A 61 -20.32 7.00 -10.13
CA THR A 61 -19.01 7.67 -10.08
C THR A 61 -18.27 7.30 -8.80
N TRP A 62 -18.93 7.42 -7.65
CA TRP A 62 -18.35 7.05 -6.35
C TRP A 62 -17.81 5.61 -6.35
N ASN A 63 -18.63 4.64 -6.75
CA ASN A 63 -18.22 3.23 -6.81
C ASN A 63 -17.04 3.01 -7.75
N ALA A 64 -16.96 3.74 -8.86
CA ALA A 64 -15.84 3.66 -9.78
C ALA A 64 -14.54 4.20 -9.16
N GLU A 65 -14.60 5.36 -8.50
CA GLU A 65 -13.45 5.99 -7.85
C GLU A 65 -12.94 5.15 -6.67
N VAL A 66 -13.85 4.61 -5.86
CA VAL A 66 -13.54 3.68 -4.77
C VAL A 66 -12.78 2.45 -5.29
N ARG A 67 -13.29 1.80 -6.35
CA ARG A 67 -12.62 0.63 -6.94
C ARG A 67 -11.26 0.97 -7.53
N SER A 68 -11.14 2.14 -8.16
CA SER A 68 -9.87 2.65 -8.67
C SER A 68 -8.86 2.81 -7.54
N LEU A 69 -9.26 3.46 -6.45
CA LEU A 69 -8.42 3.66 -5.27
C LEU A 69 -8.03 2.34 -4.62
N SER A 70 -8.95 1.40 -4.43
CA SER A 70 -8.63 0.05 -3.93
C SER A 70 -7.61 -0.67 -4.82
N THR A 71 -7.72 -0.54 -6.14
CA THR A 71 -6.76 -1.14 -7.08
C THR A 71 -5.37 -0.54 -6.93
N ILE A 72 -5.29 0.79 -6.80
CA ILE A 72 -4.03 1.51 -6.59
C ILE A 72 -3.37 1.05 -5.28
N LEU A 73 -4.13 0.99 -4.20
CA LEU A 73 -3.67 0.54 -2.88
C LEU A 73 -3.14 -0.90 -2.93
N GLN A 74 -3.85 -1.83 -3.57
CA GLN A 74 -3.38 -3.20 -3.75
C GLN A 74 -2.07 -3.29 -4.54
N ARG A 75 -1.92 -2.47 -5.59
CA ARG A 75 -0.67 -2.39 -6.37
C ARG A 75 0.48 -1.87 -5.50
N HIS A 76 0.25 -0.81 -4.70
CA HIS A 76 1.26 -0.30 -3.77
C HIS A 76 1.67 -1.35 -2.73
N ALA A 77 0.72 -2.06 -2.13
CA ALA A 77 1.04 -3.15 -1.20
C ALA A 77 1.89 -4.25 -1.87
N THR A 78 1.58 -4.60 -3.12
CA THR A 78 2.35 -5.59 -3.88
C THR A 78 3.78 -5.10 -4.14
N THR A 79 3.94 -3.86 -4.60
CA THR A 79 5.27 -3.25 -4.82
C THR A 79 6.07 -3.19 -3.53
N LEU A 80 5.45 -2.79 -2.42
CA LEU A 80 6.12 -2.73 -1.11
C LEU A 80 6.58 -4.12 -0.64
N ASN A 81 5.77 -5.16 -0.84
CA ASN A 81 6.18 -6.55 -0.58
C ASN A 81 7.39 -6.95 -1.42
N GLN A 82 7.37 -6.66 -2.72
CA GLN A 82 8.50 -6.97 -3.61
C GLN A 82 9.78 -6.26 -3.20
N VAL A 83 9.67 -4.98 -2.82
CA VAL A 83 10.81 -4.21 -2.28
C VAL A 83 11.32 -4.84 -0.99
N SER A 84 10.43 -5.24 -0.07
CA SER A 84 10.80 -5.93 1.18
C SER A 84 11.51 -7.26 0.92
N ASP A 85 11.00 -8.07 -0.01
CA ASP A 85 11.58 -9.37 -0.34
C ASP A 85 12.95 -9.24 -1.00
N GLN A 86 13.09 -8.36 -1.99
CA GLN A 86 14.37 -8.05 -2.63
C GLN A 86 15.40 -7.55 -1.62
N TYR A 87 14.93 -6.76 -0.66
CA TYR A 87 15.74 -6.21 0.39
C TYR A 87 16.24 -7.30 1.36
N LYS A 88 15.36 -8.19 1.84
CA LYS A 88 15.75 -9.34 2.67
C LYS A 88 16.79 -10.22 1.99
N GLN A 89 16.64 -10.48 0.69
CA GLN A 89 17.60 -11.26 -0.09
C GLN A 89 18.99 -10.59 -0.13
N THR A 90 19.03 -9.28 -0.36
CA THR A 90 20.28 -8.50 -0.41
C THR A 90 21.03 -8.57 0.92
N VAL A 91 20.30 -8.41 2.04
CA VAL A 91 20.90 -8.51 3.38
C VAL A 91 21.45 -9.90 3.65
N MET A 92 20.71 -10.96 3.30
CA MET A 92 21.18 -12.35 3.47
C MET A 92 22.43 -12.65 2.65
N GLN A 93 22.48 -12.22 1.38
CA GLN A 93 23.65 -12.41 0.52
C GLN A 93 24.89 -11.70 1.06
N ASN A 94 24.73 -10.46 1.51
CA ASN A 94 25.83 -9.72 2.11
C ASN A 94 26.33 -10.39 3.40
N ALA A 95 25.42 -10.83 4.27
CA ALA A 95 25.78 -11.53 5.51
C ALA A 95 26.58 -12.81 5.25
N GLN A 96 26.18 -13.62 4.25
CA GLN A 96 26.90 -14.83 3.84
C GLN A 96 28.30 -14.51 3.31
N GLY A 97 28.44 -13.49 2.45
CA GLY A 97 29.75 -13.07 1.95
C GLY A 97 30.70 -12.59 3.05
N PHE A 98 30.18 -11.93 4.10
CA PHE A 98 30.99 -11.57 5.26
C PHE A 98 31.40 -12.77 6.12
N GLU A 99 30.58 -13.83 6.22
CA GLU A 99 30.97 -15.07 6.88
C GLU A 99 32.07 -15.81 6.11
N GLU A 100 31.99 -15.87 4.78
CA GLU A 100 33.01 -16.51 3.93
C GLU A 100 34.38 -15.84 4.02
N ILE A 101 34.43 -14.51 4.18
CA ILE A 101 35.69 -13.75 4.32
C ILE A 101 36.31 -13.91 5.73
N ARG A 102 35.55 -14.38 6.73
CA ARG A 102 36.03 -14.57 8.10
C ARG A 102 36.69 -15.93 8.37
N PHE A 103 36.91 -16.74 7.33
CA PHE A 103 37.67 -18.00 7.40
C PHE A 103 38.99 -17.92 6.62
#